data_AF-A0A836U6G7-F1
#
_entry.id   AF-A0A836U6G7-F1
#
_cell.length_a   1.000
_cell.length_b   1.000
_cell.length_c   1.000
_cell.angle_alpha   90.00
_cell.angle_beta   90.00
_cell.angle_gamma   90.00
#
_symmetry.space_group_name_H-M   'P 1'
#
loop_
_entity.id
_entity.type
_entity.pdbx_description
1 polymer ?
#
loop_
_entity_poly.entity_id
_entity_poly.type
_entity_poly.pdbx_seq_one_letter_code
_entity_poly.pdbx_strand_id
1 'polypeptide(L)'
;MSCCWRILQAKGTIRPLPQPNPPSPPCVTWTETMTDLSAERKKAIQSELTAFYADTFDQELSDYQAQRLLQFFIQTLGPSVYNQGVQDTRAFIADKLDHIEGDVYMSETEG
;
A
#
# COMPACT_ATOMS: atom_id res chain seq x y z
N MET A 1 -24.00 -37.59 14.52
CA MET A 1 -25.29 -37.95 13.88
C MET A 1 -26.40 -37.16 14.57
N SER A 2 -27.44 -36.76 13.84
CA SER A 2 -28.72 -36.12 14.27
C SER A 2 -28.67 -35.04 15.37
N CYS A 3 -28.91 -33.75 15.10
CA CYS A 3 -30.18 -33.14 14.65
C CYS A 3 -31.41 -33.43 15.55
N CYS A 4 -31.79 -32.43 16.35
CA CYS A 4 -33.14 -32.22 16.90
C CYS A 4 -33.29 -30.68 17.10
N TRP A 5 -33.76 -29.88 16.12
CA TRP A 5 -35.14 -29.68 15.64
C TRP A 5 -36.00 -28.89 16.66
N ARG A 6 -36.18 -27.56 16.50
CA ARG A 6 -37.26 -26.82 15.77
C ARG A 6 -38.46 -26.53 16.73
N ILE A 7 -39.04 -25.33 16.84
CA ILE A 7 -40.00 -24.61 15.95
C ILE A 7 -40.08 -23.13 16.44
N LEU A 8 -39.70 -22.12 15.61
CA LEU A 8 -40.57 -21.24 14.77
C LEU A 8 -41.59 -20.40 15.57
N GLN A 9 -41.67 -19.06 15.44
CA GLN A 9 -41.92 -18.21 14.25
C GLN A 9 -41.28 -16.80 14.44
N ALA A 10 -41.13 -15.85 13.49
CA ALA A 10 -41.32 -15.75 12.03
C ALA A 10 -40.59 -14.50 11.45
N LYS A 11 -40.59 -14.35 10.12
CA LYS A 11 -40.35 -13.13 9.30
C LYS A 11 -39.25 -12.12 9.73
N GLY A 12 -38.00 -12.51 9.47
CA GLY A 12 -37.34 -11.85 8.32
C GLY A 12 -36.39 -10.67 8.55
N THR A 13 -35.51 -10.70 9.55
CA THR A 13 -34.12 -10.18 9.42
C THR A 13 -33.26 -10.86 10.47
N ILE A 14 -32.42 -11.81 10.06
CA ILE A 14 -31.38 -12.37 10.94
C ILE A 14 -30.26 -11.33 11.01
N ARG A 15 -30.13 -10.63 12.14
CA ARG A 15 -28.84 -9.98 12.43
C ARG A 15 -27.85 -11.11 12.72
N PRO A 16 -26.71 -11.21 12.00
CA PRO A 16 -25.65 -12.08 12.44
C PRO A 16 -25.19 -11.64 13.83
N LEU A 17 -24.88 -12.61 14.69
CA LEU A 17 -24.18 -12.31 15.94
C LEU A 17 -22.85 -11.62 15.61
N PRO A 18 -22.40 -10.63 16.41
CA PRO A 18 -21.07 -10.07 16.21
C PRO A 18 -20.05 -11.20 16.33
N GLN A 19 -19.28 -11.42 15.26
CA GLN A 19 -18.15 -12.34 15.29
C GLN A 19 -17.21 -11.91 16.44
N PRO A 20 -16.62 -12.84 17.20
CA PRO A 20 -15.58 -12.46 18.15
C PRO A 20 -14.45 -11.83 17.35
N ASN A 21 -14.21 -10.53 17.60
CA ASN A 21 -13.09 -9.82 16.99
C ASN A 21 -11.81 -10.60 17.34
N PRO A 22 -11.00 -11.06 16.36
CA PRO A 22 -9.68 -11.61 16.68
C PRO A 22 -8.92 -10.57 17.50
N PRO A 23 -8.03 -10.98 18.43
CA PRO A 23 -7.30 -10.03 19.26
C PRO A 23 -6.63 -9.01 18.35
N SER A 24 -6.97 -7.74 18.53
CA SER A 24 -6.28 -6.66 17.84
C SER A 24 -4.79 -6.87 18.10
N PRO A 25 -3.93 -6.92 17.05
CA PRO A 25 -2.50 -6.92 17.30
C PRO A 25 -2.17 -5.73 18.22
N PRO A 26 -1.17 -5.85 19.13
CA PRO A 26 -0.72 -4.71 19.91
C PRO A 26 -0.47 -3.57 18.92
N CYS A 27 -0.93 -2.35 19.21
CA CYS A 27 -1.07 -1.25 18.24
C CYS A 27 0.21 -0.95 17.45
N VAL A 28 0.48 -1.76 16.43
CA VAL A 28 1.50 -1.55 15.41
C VAL A 28 0.87 -0.57 14.44
N THR A 29 1.01 0.70 14.80
CA THR A 29 0.84 1.77 13.83
C THR A 29 1.82 1.51 12.71
N TRP A 30 1.32 1.05 11.56
CA TRP A 30 2.10 0.68 10.36
C TRP A 30 2.99 1.82 9.80
N THR A 31 2.95 2.98 10.44
CA THR A 31 3.76 4.18 10.18
C THR A 31 5.22 4.08 10.62
N GLU A 32 5.60 3.15 11.49
CA GLU A 32 6.85 3.24 12.25
C GLU A 32 8.11 2.70 11.53
N THR A 33 7.96 1.90 10.45
CA THR A 33 9.11 1.27 9.77
C THR A 33 9.11 1.32 8.24
N MET A 34 7.97 1.49 7.58
CA MET A 34 7.87 1.22 6.13
C MET A 34 8.18 2.42 5.20
N THR A 35 8.49 3.60 5.78
CA THR A 35 8.63 4.87 5.03
C THR A 35 9.73 5.80 5.55
N ASP A 36 10.73 5.30 6.28
CA ASP A 36 11.82 6.16 6.75
C ASP A 36 12.91 6.37 5.68
N LEU A 37 12.95 7.57 5.11
CA LEU A 37 14.03 8.02 4.22
C LEU A 37 15.27 8.43 5.04
N SER A 38 16.48 8.21 4.51
CA SER A 38 17.71 8.66 5.18
C SER A 38 17.74 10.18 5.36
N ALA A 39 18.52 10.67 6.33
CA ALA A 39 18.63 12.10 6.64
C ALA A 39 19.17 12.91 5.45
N GLU A 40 20.12 12.34 4.70
CA GLU A 40 20.70 12.92 3.49
C GLU A 40 19.64 13.03 2.39
N ARG A 41 18.84 11.97 2.21
CA ARG A 41 17.79 11.95 1.18
C ARG A 41 16.62 12.88 1.52
N LYS A 42 16.26 12.98 2.81
CA LYS A 42 15.30 13.98 3.31
C LYS A 42 15.79 15.41 3.03
N LYS A 43 17.08 15.71 3.26
CA LYS A 43 17.67 17.03 2.95
C LYS A 43 17.71 17.34 1.45
N ALA A 44 18.09 16.37 0.61
CA ALA A 44 18.09 16.55 -0.84
C ALA A 44 16.69 16.92 -1.35
N ILE A 45 15.66 16.16 -0.95
CA ILE A 45 14.26 16.43 -1.35
C ILE A 45 13.76 17.76 -0.76
N GLN A 46 14.17 18.16 0.44
CA GLN A 46 13.86 19.49 0.98
C GLN A 46 14.45 20.62 0.12
N SER A 47 15.70 20.47 -0.33
CA SER A 47 16.35 21.45 -1.21
C SER A 47 15.66 21.55 -2.57
N GLU A 48 15.27 20.42 -3.16
CA GLU A 48 14.50 20.38 -4.41
C GLU A 48 13.11 21.01 -4.23
N LEU A 49 12.43 20.74 -3.11
CA LEU A 49 11.12 21.30 -2.79
C LEU A 49 11.18 22.83 -2.61
N THR A 50 12.18 23.34 -1.89
CA THR A 50 12.37 24.79 -1.72
C THR A 50 12.70 25.48 -3.05
N ALA A 51 13.55 24.87 -3.88
CA ALA A 51 13.86 25.40 -5.21
C ALA A 51 12.63 25.44 -6.13
N PHE A 52 11.84 24.36 -6.15
CA PHE A 52 10.58 24.30 -6.90
C PHE A 52 9.58 25.37 -6.43
N TYR A 53 9.49 25.61 -5.12
CA TYR A 53 8.59 26.63 -4.57
C TYR A 53 9.01 28.06 -4.94
N ALA A 54 10.31 28.36 -4.91
CA ALA A 54 10.83 29.64 -5.35
C ALA A 54 10.59 29.88 -6.85
N ASP A 55 10.85 28.87 -7.70
CA ASP A 55 10.69 28.98 -9.16
C ASP A 55 9.22 29.04 -9.61
N THR A 56 8.35 28.20 -9.03
CA THR A 56 6.94 28.06 -9.48
C THR A 56 5.98 29.04 -8.81
N PHE A 57 6.26 29.48 -7.58
CA PHE A 57 5.34 30.31 -6.78
C PHE A 57 5.94 31.64 -6.29
N ASP A 58 7.18 31.99 -6.68
CA ASP A 58 7.91 33.18 -6.21
C ASP A 58 7.95 33.27 -4.67
N GLN A 59 8.03 32.12 -4.00
CA GLN A 59 7.95 32.02 -2.54
C GLN A 59 9.04 31.11 -1.98
N GLU A 60 9.90 31.66 -1.13
CA GLU A 60 10.87 30.87 -0.37
C GLU A 60 10.19 30.06 0.74
N LEU A 61 10.62 28.80 0.90
CA LEU A 61 10.29 27.97 2.05
C LEU A 61 11.47 27.95 3.03
N SER A 62 11.20 28.23 4.30
CA SER A 62 12.16 27.93 5.37
C SER A 62 12.36 26.42 5.52
N ASP A 63 13.54 25.99 6.00
CA ASP A 63 13.87 24.59 6.29
C ASP A 63 12.76 23.87 7.09
N TYR A 64 12.18 24.56 8.08
CA TYR A 64 11.09 24.01 8.88
C TYR A 64 9.81 23.78 8.05
N GLN A 65 9.43 24.71 7.18
CA GLN A 65 8.28 24.54 6.29
C GLN A 65 8.51 23.41 5.28
N ALA A 66 9.68 23.37 4.64
CA ALA A 66 10.06 22.32 3.71
C ALA A 66 10.07 20.93 4.38
N GLN A 67 10.65 20.83 5.59
CA GLN A 67 10.63 19.59 6.39
C GLN A 67 9.20 19.16 6.75
N ARG A 68 8.33 20.10 7.16
CA ARG A 68 6.93 19.81 7.50
C ARG A 68 6.11 19.34 6.30
N LEU A 69 6.30 19.95 5.13
CA LEU A 69 5.67 19.54 3.87
C LEU A 69 6.14 18.15 3.44
N LEU A 70 7.45 17.90 3.45
CA LEU A 70 8.01 16.59 3.14
C LEU A 70 7.46 15.51 4.07
N GLN A 71 7.42 15.77 5.38
CA GLN A 71 6.88 14.83 6.36
C GLN A 71 5.41 14.49 6.10
N PHE A 72 4.60 15.49 5.72
CA PHE A 72 3.19 15.30 5.34
C PHE A 72 3.05 14.44 4.08
N PHE A 73 3.86 14.68 3.04
CA PHE A 73 3.83 13.87 1.82
C PHE A 73 4.27 12.42 2.07
N ILE A 74 5.32 12.19 2.87
CA ILE A 74 5.76 10.83 3.24
C ILE A 74 4.64 10.08 3.97
N GLN A 75 3.98 10.73 4.93
CA GLN A 75 2.89 10.11 5.72
C GLN A 75 1.62 9.86 4.88
N THR A 76 1.31 10.73 3.93
CA THR A 76 0.05 10.67 3.16
C THR A 76 0.16 9.83 1.90
N LEU A 77 1.25 9.99 1.14
CA LEU A 77 1.45 9.33 -0.16
C LEU A 77 2.29 8.07 -0.05
N GLY A 78 3.26 8.04 0.87
CA GLY A 78 4.28 6.97 0.98
C GLY A 78 3.70 5.55 0.99
N PRO A 79 2.73 5.21 1.87
CA PRO A 79 2.13 3.87 1.90
C PRO A 79 1.42 3.51 0.60
N SER A 80 0.73 4.45 -0.04
CA SER A 80 -0.01 4.21 -1.29
C SER A 80 0.95 3.96 -2.46
N VAL A 81 1.96 4.82 -2.62
CA VAL A 81 2.97 4.72 -3.68
C VAL A 81 3.82 3.47 -3.52
N TYR A 82 4.23 3.12 -2.30
CA TYR A 82 4.98 1.89 -2.02
C TYR A 82 4.16 0.64 -2.37
N ASN A 83 2.90 0.57 -1.91
CA ASN A 83 2.03 -0.55 -2.19
C ASN A 83 1.78 -0.71 -3.70
N GLN A 84 1.55 0.39 -4.42
CA GLN A 84 1.37 0.36 -5.88
C GLN A 84 2.63 -0.16 -6.57
N GLY A 85 3.82 0.38 -6.25
CA GLY A 85 5.09 -0.08 -6.84
C GLY A 85 5.39 -1.56 -6.60
N VAL A 86 4.96 -2.12 -5.45
CA VAL A 86 5.03 -3.57 -5.19
C VAL A 86 4.08 -4.35 -6.09
N GLN A 87 2.87 -3.85 -6.38
CA GLN A 87 1.95 -4.51 -7.32
C GLN A 87 2.43 -4.40 -8.77
N ASP A 88 2.94 -3.23 -9.18
CA ASP A 88 3.49 -3.02 -10.52
C ASP A 88 4.67 -3.97 -10.78
N THR A 89 5.55 -4.13 -9.79
CA THR A 89 6.67 -5.08 -9.86
C THR A 89 6.19 -6.53 -9.96
N ARG A 90 5.14 -6.90 -9.21
CA ARG A 90 4.54 -8.25 -9.29
C ARG A 90 3.93 -8.53 -10.66
N ALA A 91 3.19 -7.56 -11.21
CA ALA A 91 2.58 -7.67 -12.53
C ALA A 91 3.65 -7.81 -13.63
N PHE A 92 4.71 -7.00 -13.57
CA PHE A 92 5.84 -7.08 -14.51
C PHE A 92 6.55 -8.45 -14.46
N ILE A 93 6.77 -9.00 -13.27
CA ILE A 93 7.41 -10.33 -13.13
C ILE A 93 6.49 -11.44 -13.65
N ALA A 94 5.17 -11.37 -13.38
CA ALA A 94 4.20 -12.34 -13.88
C ALA A 94 4.16 -12.35 -15.42
N ASP A 95 4.02 -11.19 -16.07
CA ASP A 95 4.07 -11.03 -17.53
C ASP A 95 5.33 -11.65 -18.16
N LYS A 96 6.48 -11.50 -17.50
CA LYS A 96 7.75 -12.07 -17.95
C LYS A 96 7.83 -13.58 -17.79
N LEU A 97 7.19 -14.16 -16.77
CA LEU A 97 7.11 -15.61 -16.59
C LEU A 97 6.14 -16.24 -17.60
N ASP A 98 4.95 -15.67 -17.77
CA ASP A 98 3.94 -16.14 -18.73
C ASP A 98 4.51 -16.17 -20.18
N HIS A 99 5.32 -15.17 -20.54
CA HIS A 99 6.00 -15.15 -21.85
C HIS A 99 7.04 -16.27 -22.00
N ILE A 100 7.84 -16.53 -20.95
CA ILE A 100 8.84 -17.62 -20.97
C ILE A 100 8.16 -18.99 -21.06
N GLU A 101 7.06 -19.20 -20.34
CA GLU A 101 6.28 -20.44 -20.43
C GLU A 101 5.73 -20.63 -21.86
N GLY A 102 5.15 -19.59 -22.47
CA GLY A 102 4.66 -19.62 -23.85
C GLY A 102 5.73 -19.98 -24.88
N ASP A 103 6.93 -19.41 -24.76
CA ASP A 103 8.07 -19.68 -25.65
C ASP A 103 8.54 -21.15 -25.52
N VAL A 104 8.52 -21.72 -24.31
CA VAL A 104 8.87 -23.13 -24.07
C VAL A 104 7.83 -24.07 -24.71
N TYR A 105 6.53 -23.80 -24.57
CA TYR A 105 5.49 -24.65 -25.16
C TYR A 105 5.53 -24.68 -26.70
N MET A 106 5.96 -23.60 -27.37
CA MET A 106 6.17 -23.64 -28.82
C MET A 106 7.30 -24.60 -29.22
N SER A 107 8.35 -24.74 -28.40
CA SER A 107 9.47 -25.65 -28.69
C SER A 107 9.14 -27.15 -28.59
N GLU A 108 8.03 -27.53 -27.94
CA GLU A 108 7.61 -28.93 -27.79
C GLU A 108 6.70 -29.45 -28.91
N THR A 109 6.18 -28.58 -29.79
CA THR A 109 5.25 -28.96 -30.86
C THR A 109 5.90 -29.12 -32.24
N GLU A 110 7.20 -28.84 -32.35
CA GLU A 110 8.04 -29.11 -33.54
C GLU A 110 9.01 -30.28 -33.26
N GLY A 111 8.47 -31.49 -33.04
CA GLY A 111 9.21 -32.72 -32.75
C GLY A 111 8.54 -34.00 -33.26
#